data_AF-A0A7S0EEQ6-F1
#
_entry.id   AF-A0A7S0EEQ6-F1
#
_cell.length_a   1.000
_cell.length_b   1.000
_cell.length_c   1.000
_cell.angle_alpha   90.00
_cell.angle_beta   90.00
_cell.angle_gamma   90.00
#
_symmetry.space_group_name_H-M   'P 1'
#
loop_
_entity.id
_entity.type
_entity.pdbx_description
1 polymer ?
#
loop_
_entity_poly.entity_id
_entity_poly.type
_entity_poly.pdbx_seq_one_letter_code
_entity_poly.pdbx_strand_id
1 'polypeptide(L)'
;HVMAMAVQKLFKGTKVSIGPWIENGFYYDFDPVEPFQEKDLRRIKKEMDKIISYKWPFVEEEVTREEAERRILAQDEPYKLEILNRIKSDRITIWHTSKKQDGWWDLCAGP
;
A
#
# COMPACT_ATOMS: atom_id res chain seq x y z
N HIS A 1 3.17 3.91 2.57
CA HIS A 1 1.79 3.53 2.94
C HIS A 1 0.75 4.63 2.77
N VAL A 2 0.83 5.78 3.46
CA VAL A 2 -0.19 6.85 3.35
C VAL A 2 -0.41 7.31 1.89
N MET A 3 0.69 7.50 1.15
CA MET A 3 0.62 7.89 -0.27
C MET A 3 -0.10 6.82 -1.12
N ALA A 4 0.27 5.54 -0.97
CA ALA A 4 -0.37 4.45 -1.69
C ALA A 4 -1.87 4.37 -1.40
N MET A 5 -2.26 4.50 -0.13
CA MET A 5 -3.68 4.58 0.26
C MET A 5 -4.39 5.77 -0.40
N ALA A 6 -3.76 6.95 -0.41
CA ALA A 6 -4.32 8.15 -1.03
C ALA A 6 -4.51 7.95 -2.54
N VAL A 7 -3.51 7.39 -3.22
CA VAL A 7 -3.54 7.13 -4.66
C VAL A 7 -4.65 6.13 -5.01
N GLN A 8 -4.72 4.97 -4.37
CA GLN A 8 -5.77 3.98 -4.66
C GLN A 8 -7.19 4.44 -4.26
N LYS A 9 -7.28 5.41 -3.35
CA LYS A 9 -8.55 6.06 -3.04
C LYS A 9 -9.01 7.02 -4.14
N LEU A 10 -8.09 7.83 -4.68
CA LEU A 10 -8.37 8.84 -5.70
C LEU A 10 -8.44 8.27 -7.12
N PHE A 11 -7.59 7.29 -7.44
CA PHE A 11 -7.37 6.71 -8.75
C PHE A 11 -7.70 5.21 -8.69
N LYS A 12 -8.99 4.90 -8.80
CA LYS A 12 -9.49 3.52 -8.71
C LYS A 12 -8.89 2.65 -9.81
N GLY A 13 -8.52 1.42 -9.45
CA GLY A 13 -7.85 0.48 -10.34
C GLY A 13 -6.33 0.65 -10.42
N THR A 14 -5.75 1.64 -9.74
CA THR A 14 -4.28 1.77 -9.66
C THR A 14 -3.70 0.63 -8.84
N LYS A 15 -2.75 -0.11 -9.43
CA LYS A 15 -1.99 -1.16 -8.75
C LYS A 15 -0.76 -0.56 -8.09
N VAL A 16 -0.37 -1.11 -6.95
CA VAL A 16 0.77 -0.62 -6.16
C VAL A 16 1.85 -1.68 -6.14
N SER A 17 3.08 -1.28 -6.50
CA SER A 17 4.25 -2.16 -6.46
C SER A 17 5.09 -1.84 -5.22
N ILE A 18 6.34 -1.42 -5.40
CA ILE A 18 7.27 -1.12 -4.31
C ILE A 18 7.18 0.33 -3.84
N GLY A 19 7.52 0.57 -2.58
CA GLY A 19 7.63 1.93 -2.04
C GLY A 19 8.65 2.04 -0.93
N PRO A 20 9.95 1.93 -1.23
CA PRO A 20 11.00 1.98 -0.21
C PRO A 20 11.23 3.40 0.28
N TRP A 21 11.81 3.50 1.47
CA TRP A 21 12.41 4.74 1.93
C TRP A 21 13.78 4.93 1.28
N ILE A 22 14.20 6.18 1.12
CA ILE A 22 15.50 6.60 0.62
C ILE A 22 16.05 7.69 1.54
N GLU A 23 17.33 8.04 1.41
CA GLU A 23 18.04 8.98 2.31
C GLU A 23 17.24 10.27 2.60
N ASN A 24 16.62 10.84 1.57
CA ASN A 24 15.91 12.12 1.66
C ASN A 24 14.39 12.00 1.49
N GLY A 25 13.81 10.81 1.69
CA GLY A 25 12.36 10.63 1.58
C GLY A 25 11.95 9.21 1.26
N PHE A 26 11.03 9.08 0.30
CA PHE A 26 10.50 7.80 -0.18
C PHE A 26 9.94 7.98 -1.58
N TYR A 27 9.73 6.88 -2.29
CA TYR A 27 8.94 6.87 -3.51
C TYR A 27 7.94 5.71 -3.49
N TYR A 28 7.04 5.69 -4.45
CA TYR A 28 6.18 4.54 -4.73
C TYR A 28 6.05 4.36 -6.24
N ASP A 29 6.15 3.12 -6.69
CA ASP A 29 5.85 2.73 -8.06
C ASP A 29 4.37 2.36 -8.17
N PHE A 30 3.69 3.00 -9.11
CA PHE A 30 2.27 2.82 -9.38
C PHE A 30 2.08 2.40 -10.83
N ASP A 31 1.09 1.54 -11.05
CA ASP A 31 0.55 1.21 -12.37
C ASP A 31 -0.90 1.74 -12.43
N PRO A 32 -1.07 3.02 -12.79
CA PRO A 32 -2.38 3.65 -12.88
C PRO A 32 -3.03 3.38 -14.23
N VAL A 33 -4.37 3.36 -14.26
CA VAL A 33 -5.15 3.26 -15.51
C VAL A 33 -4.84 4.41 -16.46
N GLU A 34 -4.65 5.62 -15.92
CA GLU A 34 -4.23 6.80 -16.66
C GLU A 34 -2.97 7.40 -16.01
N PRO A 35 -1.97 7.85 -16.79
CA PRO A 35 -0.79 8.49 -16.24
C PRO A 35 -1.12 9.70 -15.37
N PHE A 36 -0.45 9.83 -14.23
CA PHE A 36 -0.63 10.98 -13.35
C PHE A 36 -0.18 12.28 -14.02
N GLN A 37 -0.91 13.35 -13.77
CA GLN A 37 -0.52 14.70 -14.17
C GLN A 37 0.01 15.48 -12.97
N GLU A 38 0.76 16.56 -13.22
CA GLU A 38 1.31 17.40 -12.16
C GLU A 38 0.22 17.95 -11.21
N LYS A 39 -0.96 18.27 -11.76
CA LYS A 39 -2.13 18.72 -10.99
C LYS A 39 -2.64 17.67 -9.99
N ASP A 40 -2.42 16.38 -10.27
CA ASP A 40 -2.83 15.28 -9.41
C ASP A 40 -1.98 15.18 -8.15
N LEU A 41 -0.71 15.60 -8.21
CA LEU A 41 0.16 15.63 -7.03
C LEU A 41 -0.43 16.47 -5.90
N ARG A 42 -1.07 17.61 -6.23
CA ARG A 42 -1.76 18.45 -5.23
C ARG A 42 -2.96 17.73 -4.60
N ARG A 43 -3.69 16.94 -5.39
CA ARG A 43 -4.84 16.16 -4.93
C ARG A 43 -4.40 15.01 -4.03
N ILE A 44 -3.35 14.30 -4.44
CA ILE A 44 -2.72 13.22 -3.67
C ILE A 44 -2.25 13.76 -2.32
N LYS A 45 -1.49 14.87 -2.31
CA LYS A 45 -1.04 15.49 -1.06
C LYS A 45 -2.20 15.85 -0.13
N LYS A 46 -3.25 16.48 -0.67
CA LYS A 46 -4.44 16.84 0.13
C LYS A 46 -5.12 15.63 0.76
N GLU A 47 -5.22 14.52 0.02
CA GLU A 47 -5.80 13.28 0.54
C GLU A 47 -4.86 12.61 1.55
N MET A 48 -3.55 12.67 1.37
CA MET A 48 -2.57 12.22 2.37
C MET A 48 -2.72 13.00 3.68
N ASP A 49 -2.79 14.34 3.63
CA ASP A 49 -2.97 15.20 4.80
C ASP A 49 -4.27 14.85 5.55
N LYS A 50 -5.34 14.57 4.80
CA LYS A 50 -6.63 14.09 5.34
C LYS A 50 -6.50 12.73 6.00
N ILE A 51 -5.83 11.77 5.37
CA ILE A 51 -5.59 10.43 5.96
C ILE A 51 -4.81 10.56 7.27
N ILE A 52 -3.75 11.37 7.29
CA ILE A 52 -2.92 11.63 8.47
C ILE A 52 -3.76 12.24 9.60
N SER A 53 -4.66 13.18 9.27
CA SER A 53 -5.52 13.86 10.25
C SER A 53 -6.42 12.91 11.05
N TYR A 54 -6.74 11.72 10.50
CA TYR A 54 -7.55 10.73 11.20
C TYR A 54 -6.82 10.08 12.38
N LYS A 55 -5.48 10.21 12.43
CA LYS A 55 -4.62 9.63 13.49
C LYS A 55 -4.93 8.16 13.73
N TRP A 56 -5.14 7.42 12.64
CA TRP A 56 -5.34 6.00 12.72
C TRP A 56 -4.04 5.30 13.12
N PRO A 57 -4.13 4.23 13.93
CA PRO A 57 -2.95 3.44 14.26
C PRO A 57 -2.42 2.74 13.01
N PHE A 58 -1.11 2.62 12.92
CA PHE A 58 -0.45 1.67 12.04
C PHE A 58 -0.35 0.35 12.79
N VAL A 59 -1.00 -0.69 12.28
CA VAL A 59 -1.04 -2.00 12.90
C VAL A 59 -0.32 -2.99 12.01
N GLU A 60 0.69 -3.65 12.57
CA GLU A 60 1.35 -4.80 11.97
C GLU A 60 0.54 -6.06 12.29
N GLU A 61 0.26 -6.85 11.26
CA GLU A 61 -0.38 -8.16 11.35
C GLU A 61 0.56 -9.19 10.74
N GLU A 62 1.00 -10.15 11.54
CA GLU A 62 1.71 -11.33 11.04
C GLU A 62 0.68 -12.34 10.52
N VAL A 63 0.87 -12.77 9.28
CA VAL A 63 -0.03 -13.69 8.58
C VAL A 63 0.75 -14.85 7.98
N THR A 64 0.06 -15.95 7.68
CA THR A 64 0.68 -17.01 6.88
C THR A 64 0.82 -16.55 5.43
N ARG A 65 1.71 -17.23 4.69
CA ARG A 65 1.90 -16.98 3.26
C ARG A 65 0.62 -17.21 2.47
N GLU A 66 -0.11 -18.26 2.79
CA GLU A 66 -1.38 -18.62 2.15
C GLU A 66 -2.43 -17.55 2.39
N GLU A 67 -2.46 -16.98 3.61
CA GLU A 67 -3.37 -15.89 3.95
C GLU A 67 -3.04 -14.61 3.18
N ALA A 68 -1.75 -14.26 3.10
CA ALA A 68 -1.29 -13.12 2.29
C ALA A 68 -1.65 -13.31 0.81
N GLU A 69 -1.37 -14.47 0.25
CA GLU A 69 -1.70 -14.81 -1.15
C GLU A 69 -3.21 -14.68 -1.42
N ARG A 70 -4.05 -15.25 -0.54
CA ARG A 70 -5.51 -15.13 -0.63
C ARG A 70 -5.98 -13.68 -0.66
N ARG A 71 -5.44 -12.83 0.22
CA ARG A 71 -5.79 -11.40 0.28
C ARG A 71 -5.33 -10.64 -0.96
N ILE A 72 -4.13 -10.94 -1.46
CA ILE A 72 -3.58 -10.34 -2.68
C ILE A 72 -4.45 -10.67 -3.90
N LEU A 73 -4.81 -11.94 -4.07
CA LEU A 73 -5.67 -12.40 -5.17
C LEU A 73 -7.07 -11.77 -5.10
N ALA A 74 -7.62 -11.61 -3.89
CA ALA A 74 -8.91 -10.95 -3.70
C ALA A 74 -8.91 -9.47 -4.08
N GLN A 75 -7.74 -8.81 -4.10
CA GLN A 75 -7.60 -7.38 -4.44
C GLN A 75 -7.06 -7.11 -5.85
N ASP A 76 -6.76 -8.15 -6.62
CA ASP A 76 -6.12 -8.04 -7.95
C ASP A 76 -4.83 -7.20 -7.94
N GLU A 77 -3.93 -7.49 -6.99
CA GLU A 77 -2.63 -6.81 -6.84
C GLU A 77 -1.47 -7.72 -7.30
N PRO A 78 -1.27 -7.92 -8.62
CA PRO A 78 -0.31 -8.89 -9.14
C PRO A 78 1.14 -8.60 -8.70
N TYR A 79 1.52 -7.33 -8.57
CA TYR A 79 2.86 -6.95 -8.12
C TYR A 79 3.14 -7.39 -6.68
N LYS A 80 2.13 -7.36 -5.79
CA LYS A 80 2.28 -7.86 -4.42
C LYS A 80 2.47 -9.38 -4.40
N LEU A 81 1.86 -10.11 -5.34
CA LEU A 81 2.05 -11.56 -5.45
C LEU A 81 3.48 -11.89 -5.87
N GLU A 82 4.03 -11.16 -6.84
CA GLU A 82 5.44 -11.30 -7.23
C GLU A 82 6.39 -10.99 -6.07
N ILE A 83 6.11 -9.94 -5.30
CA ILE A 83 6.88 -9.60 -4.11
C ILE A 83 6.79 -10.73 -3.07
N LEU A 84 5.59 -11.23 -2.76
CA LEU A 84 5.39 -12.33 -1.83
C LEU A 84 6.21 -13.56 -2.21
N ASN A 85 6.22 -13.93 -3.49
CA ASN A 85 6.98 -15.06 -4.02
C ASN A 85 8.50 -14.89 -3.90
N ARG A 86 8.99 -13.65 -3.78
CA ARG A 86 10.42 -13.34 -3.59
C ARG A 86 10.83 -13.30 -2.12
N ILE A 87 9.89 -13.22 -1.19
CA ILE A 87 10.18 -13.25 0.25
C ILE A 87 10.59 -14.68 0.62
N LYS A 88 11.85 -14.84 1.07
CA LYS A 88 12.38 -16.14 1.54
C LYS A 88 12.12 -16.41 3.04
N SER A 89 11.66 -15.40 3.77
CA SER A 89 11.30 -15.51 5.18
C SER A 89 9.96 -16.23 5.35
N ASP A 90 9.82 -16.97 6.44
CA ASP A 90 8.54 -17.55 6.87
C ASP A 90 7.63 -16.48 7.50
N ARG A 91 8.21 -15.40 8.01
CA ARG A 91 7.48 -14.27 8.59
C ARG A 91 6.97 -13.34 7.50
N ILE A 92 5.66 -13.31 7.31
CA ILE A 92 4.96 -12.41 6.39
C ILE A 92 4.14 -11.41 7.19
N THR A 93 4.33 -10.12 6.91
CA THR A 93 3.68 -9.03 7.65
C THR A 93 2.86 -8.16 6.70
N ILE A 94 1.66 -7.82 7.15
CA ILE A 94 0.75 -6.87 6.52
C ILE A 94 0.57 -5.67 7.44
N TRP A 95 0.59 -4.48 6.84
CA TRP A 95 0.42 -3.22 7.56
C TRP A 95 -0.93 -2.59 7.23
N HIS A 96 -1.69 -2.26 8.27
CA HIS A 96 -2.98 -1.58 8.18
C HIS A 96 -2.90 -0.17 8.72
N THR A 97 -3.61 0.75 8.08
CA THR A 97 -3.65 2.15 8.52
C THR A 97 -5.06 2.58 8.91
N SER A 98 -6.05 1.70 8.88
CA SER A 98 -7.46 2.05 9.10
C SER A 98 -8.11 1.18 10.17
N LYS A 99 -9.13 1.73 10.86
CA LYS A 99 -9.88 1.01 11.90
C LYS A 99 -10.90 -0.02 11.37
N LYS A 100 -11.09 -0.15 10.06
CA LYS A 100 -12.10 -1.06 9.48
C LYS A 100 -11.47 -2.40 9.10
N GLN A 101 -12.23 -3.49 9.26
CA GLN A 101 -11.85 -4.83 8.78
C GLN A 101 -11.59 -4.85 7.26
N ASP A 102 -12.30 -4.02 6.49
CA ASP A 102 -12.08 -3.83 5.04
C ASP A 102 -11.11 -2.67 4.74
N GLY A 103 -10.19 -2.44 5.67
CA GLY A 103 -9.23 -1.36 5.62
C GLY A 103 -8.25 -1.47 4.47
N TRP A 104 -7.62 -0.35 4.13
CA TRP A 104 -6.47 -0.38 3.24
C TRP A 104 -5.29 -1.06 3.94
N TRP A 105 -4.58 -1.92 3.22
CA TRP A 105 -3.41 -2.63 3.72
C TRP A 105 -2.27 -2.70 2.71
N ASP A 106 -1.06 -2.92 3.21
CA ASP A 106 0.13 -3.10 2.39
C ASP A 106 0.96 -4.31 2.83
N LEU A 107 1.56 -5.00 1.86
CA LEU A 107 2.55 -6.05 2.13
C LEU A 107 3.89 -5.35 2.36
N CYS A 108 4.41 -5.41 3.59
CA CYS A 108 5.63 -4.71 3.94
C CYS A 108 6.32 -5.41 5.11
N ALA A 109 7.63 -5.54 5.05
CA ALA A 109 8.42 -6.15 6.11
C ALA A 109 8.39 -5.36 7.43
N GLY A 110 7.95 -4.10 7.41
CA GLY A 110 8.01 -3.22 8.58
C GLY A 110 9.41 -2.64 8.80
N PRO A 111 9.66 -2.02 9.97
CA PRO A 111 10.93 -1.37 10.28
C PRO A 111 12.11 -2.34 10.44
#